data_AF-A0A3A8YV57-F1
#
_entry.id   AF-A0A3A8YV57-F1
#
_cell.length_a   1.000
_cell.length_b   1.000
_cell.length_c   1.000
_cell.angle_alpha   90.00
_cell.angle_beta   90.00
_cell.angle_gamma   90.00
#
_symmetry.space_group_name_H-M   'P 1'
#
loop_
_entity.id
_entity.type
_entity.pdbx_description
1 polymer ?
#
loop_
_entity_poly.entity_id
_entity_poly.type
_entity_poly.pdbx_seq_one_letter_code
_entity_poly.pdbx_strand_id
1 'polypeptide(L)' 'MANLTTKELTALSDQLDFERVLHCKYLSAVQESQDQELKSRFQSCAEQHLQNYNTLLTYLR' A
#
# COMPACT_ATOMS: atom_id res chain seq x y z
N MET A 1 13.54 -7.39 15.94
CA MET A 1 14.52 -6.66 15.10
C MET A 1 15.92 -7.31 15.01
N ALA A 2 16.09 -8.62 15.25
CA ALA A 2 17.44 -9.25 15.23
C ALA A 2 17.67 -10.30 14.11
N ASN A 3 16.67 -10.59 13.26
CA ASN A 3 16.76 -11.70 12.30
C ASN A 3 16.47 -11.32 10.84
N LEU A 4 16.18 -10.05 10.53
CA LEU A 4 15.96 -9.63 9.14
C LEU A 4 17.31 -9.39 8.49
N THR A 5 17.63 -10.21 7.50
CA THR A 5 18.80 -10.05 6.64
C THR A 5 18.66 -8.78 5.80
N THR A 6 19.77 -8.25 5.29
CA THR A 6 19.77 -7.07 4.41
C THR A 6 18.81 -7.22 3.23
N LYS A 7 18.68 -8.45 2.69
CA LYS A 7 17.74 -8.75 1.61
C LYS A 7 16.28 -8.58 2.02
N GLU A 8 15.91 -9.01 3.21
CA GLU A 8 14.55 -8.86 3.71
C GLU A 8 14.24 -7.41 4.04
N LEU A 9 15.24 -6.65 4.52
CA LEU A 9 15.09 -5.21 4.74
C LEU A 9 14.87 -4.46 3.42
N THR A 10 15.64 -4.78 2.38
CA THR A 10 15.46 -4.24 1.02
C THR A 10 14.10 -4.64 0.45
N ALA A 11 13.71 -5.91 0.55
CA ALA A 11 12.41 -6.38 0.08
C ALA A 11 11.25 -5.70 0.81
N LEU A 12 11.36 -5.45 2.12
CA LEU A 12 10.35 -4.70 2.88
C LEU A 12 10.29 -3.23 2.45
N SER A 13 11.43 -2.60 2.18
CA SER A 13 11.47 -1.24 1.61
C SER A 13 10.83 -1.18 0.23
N ASP A 14 11.14 -2.12 -0.67
CA ASP A 14 10.51 -2.21 -1.98
C ASP A 14 9.00 -2.44 -1.87
N GLN A 15 8.58 -3.30 -0.93
CA GLN A 15 7.17 -3.55 -0.63
C GLN A 15 6.48 -2.28 -0.13
N LEU A 16 7.10 -1.50 0.77
CA LEU A 16 6.56 -0.23 1.25
C LEU A 16 6.40 0.79 0.12
N ASP A 17 7.37 0.91 -0.78
CA ASP A 17 7.26 1.79 -1.94
C ASP A 17 6.14 1.32 -2.88
N PHE A 18 6.00 0.01 -3.08
CA PHE A 18 4.95 -0.57 -3.90
C PHE A 18 3.55 -0.29 -3.34
N GLU A 19 3.34 -0.49 -2.04
CA GLU A 19 2.08 -0.19 -1.35
C GLU A 19 1.71 1.30 -1.50
N ARG A 20 2.69 2.19 -1.38
CA ARG A 20 2.49 3.64 -1.55
C ARG A 20 2.08 3.99 -2.98
N VAL A 21 2.76 3.42 -3.98
CA VAL A 21 2.44 3.63 -5.40
C VAL A 21 1.04 3.10 -5.72
N LEU A 22 0.68 1.92 -5.23
CA LEU A 22 -0.65 1.35 -5.44
C LEU A 22 -1.74 2.19 -4.80
N HIS A 23 -1.57 2.65 -3.56
CA HIS A 23 -2.50 3.56 -2.91
C HIS A 23 -2.77 4.81 -3.77
N CYS A 24 -1.71 5.46 -4.27
CA CYS A 24 -1.85 6.61 -5.16
C CYS A 24 -2.58 6.26 -6.47
N LYS A 25 -2.24 5.14 -7.11
CA LYS A 25 -2.91 4.69 -8.34
C LYS A 25 -4.39 4.40 -8.14
N TYR A 26 -4.76 3.74 -7.03
CA TYR A 26 -6.15 3.49 -6.72
C TYR A 26 -6.91 4.78 -6.42
N LEU A 27 -6.31 5.75 -5.72
CA LEU A 27 -6.93 7.07 -5.55
C LEU A 27 -7.13 7.81 -6.88
N SER A 28 -6.16 7.75 -7.79
CA SER A 28 -6.34 8.27 -9.16
C SER A 28 -7.49 7.56 -9.87
N ALA A 29 -7.55 6.22 -9.80
CA ALA A 29 -8.62 5.43 -10.39
C ALA A 29 -10.00 5.78 -9.79
N VAL A 30 -10.09 6.08 -8.48
CA VAL A 30 -11.32 6.60 -7.85
C VAL A 30 -11.72 7.92 -8.51
N GLN A 31 -10.78 8.84 -8.74
CA GLN A 31 -11.09 10.14 -9.36
C GLN A 31 -11.52 10.01 -10.82
N GLU A 32 -10.85 9.14 -11.58
CA GLU A 32 -11.12 8.91 -13.01
C GLU A 32 -12.39 8.09 -13.25
N SER A 33 -12.82 7.30 -12.27
CA SER A 33 -14.02 6.46 -12.39
C SER A 33 -15.31 7.27 -12.23
N GLN A 34 -16.28 7.03 -13.10
CA GLN A 34 -17.61 7.61 -12.99
C GLN A 34 -18.58 6.70 -12.23
N ASP A 35 -18.31 5.39 -12.23
CA ASP A 35 -19.12 4.39 -11.52
C ASP A 35 -18.89 4.44 -10.01
N GLN A 36 -19.99 4.50 -9.25
CA GLN A 36 -19.98 4.70 -7.81
C GLN A 36 -19.62 3.43 -7.03
N GLU A 37 -19.93 2.25 -7.57
CA GLU A 37 -19.52 0.97 -7.00
C GLU A 37 -18.02 0.74 -7.23
N LEU A 38 -17.54 1.04 -8.44
CA LEU A 38 -16.13 0.95 -8.80
C LEU A 38 -15.27 1.91 -7.95
N LYS A 39 -15.75 3.14 -7.75
CA LYS A 39 -15.15 4.11 -6.81
C LYS A 39 -15.03 3.55 -5.40
N SER A 40 -16.10 2.99 -4.87
CA SER A 40 -16.10 2.41 -3.52
C SER A 40 -15.12 1.24 -3.40
N ARG A 41 -15.02 0.40 -4.44
CA ARG A 41 -14.06 -0.71 -4.51
C ARG A 41 -12.62 -0.19 -4.53
N PHE A 42 -12.31 0.76 -5.40
CA PHE A 42 -10.96 1.34 -5.49
C PHE A 42 -10.57 2.09 -4.22
N GLN A 43 -11.51 2.79 -3.60
CA GLN A 43 -11.27 3.46 -2.32
C GLN A 43 -10.96 2.47 -1.20
N SER A 44 -11.71 1.36 -1.13
CA SER A 44 -11.42 0.28 -0.19
C SER A 44 -10.06 -0.37 -0.45
N CYS A 45 -9.68 -0.59 -1.71
CA CYS A 45 -8.34 -1.07 -2.06
C CYS A 45 -7.25 -0.09 -1.63
N ALA A 46 -7.43 1.21 -1.87
CA ALA A 46 -6.49 2.23 -1.43
C ALA A 46 -6.31 2.17 0.09
N GLU A 47 -7.40 2.20 0.86
CA GLU A 47 -7.32 2.11 2.33
C GLU A 47 -6.62 0.84 2.82
N GLN A 48 -6.86 -0.30 2.15
CA GLN A 48 -6.19 -1.55 2.48
C GLN A 48 -4.67 -1.47 2.24
N HIS A 49 -4.23 -0.87 1.13
CA HIS A 49 -2.81 -0.64 0.85
C HIS A 49 -2.16 0.32 1.87
N LEU A 50 -2.89 1.36 2.29
CA LEU A 50 -2.41 2.25 3.35
C LEU A 50 -2.27 1.52 4.69
N GLN A 51 -3.23 0.64 5.02
CA GLN A 51 -3.16 -0.17 6.24
C GLN A 51 -1.99 -1.16 6.19
N ASN A 52 -1.76 -1.82 5.04
CA ASN A 52 -0.62 -2.70 4.83
C ASN A 52 0.70 -1.95 5.02
N TYR A 53 0.81 -0.77 4.41
CA TYR A 53 1.97 0.11 4.57
C TYR A 53 2.25 0.43 6.04
N ASN A 54 1.24 0.89 6.79
CA ASN A 54 1.39 1.21 8.22
C ASN A 54 1.75 -0.02 9.06
N THR A 55 1.20 -1.18 8.70
CA THR A 55 1.49 -2.45 9.37
C THR A 55 2.94 -2.87 9.13
N LEU A 56 3.41 -2.85 7.88
CA LEU A 56 4.83 -3.09 7.55
C LEU A 56 5.75 -2.08 8.25
N LEU A 57 5.37 -0.80 8.28
CA LEU A 57 6.13 0.23 8.96
C LEU A 57 6.26 -0.04 10.46
N THR A 58 5.21 -0.59 11.08
CA THR A 58 5.21 -0.99 12.49
C THR A 58 6.15 -2.17 12.73
N TYR A 59 6.22 -3.14 11.80
CA TYR A 59 7.19 -4.24 11.89
C TYR A 59 8.64 -3.80 11.67
N LEU A 60 8.84 -2.68 10.96
CA LEU A 60 10.14 -2.05 10.71
C LEU A 60 10.57 -1.06 11.80
N ARG A 61 9.74 -0.80 12.81
CA ARG A 61 10.01 0.14 13.91
C ARG A 61 10.36 -0.58 15.20
#